data_AF-A0A9Q1GRR9-F1
#
_entry.id   AF-A0A9Q1GRR9-F1
#
_cell.length_a   1.000
_cell.length_b   1.000
_cell.length_c   1.000
_cell.angle_alpha   90.00
_cell.angle_beta   90.00
_cell.angle_gamma   90.00
#
_symmetry.space_group_name_H-M   'P 1'
#
loop_
_entity.id
_entity.type
_entity.pdbx_description
1 polymer ?
#
loop_
_entity_poly.entity_id
_entity_poly.type
_entity_poly.pdbx_seq_one_letter_code
_entity_poly.pdbx_strand_id
1 'polypeptide(L)'
;MEQNIPTSLVLHFLIILPILFTFTSQISAQFSFLNTQCSNTAYTPNSTFGSNLNQVLNSLSTDTQITYGFYNFSAGQQPNRVEATALCRGDVPLATCQDCVRQSVAGLPALCPNQKEAFGYSENCVLFYSDASIFGRVLIRPSWTLRNGMNVSDRSGLNRTLYGLLARLQNEAASGDSQRKFAAGNVDIGNNGTLYGLVQCNPDLTRLECAQCVQGIMINFQRYVDTPTFIAGGARTVAPSCNLRYEFFAFYGGASPSTQASLVFDNTSKILHVSFHFEISNDL
;
A
#
# COMPACT_ATOMS: atom_id res chain seq x y z
N MET A 1 3.08 53.75 -35.59
CA MET A 1 4.45 53.23 -35.42
C MET A 1 4.37 51.72 -35.46
N GLU A 2 4.48 51.15 -36.66
CA GLU A 2 4.59 49.69 -36.85
C GLU A 2 5.97 49.26 -36.38
N GLN A 3 6.05 48.47 -35.31
CA GLN A 3 7.32 47.88 -34.89
C GLN A 3 7.57 46.60 -35.69
N ASN A 4 8.53 46.66 -36.60
CA ASN A 4 9.07 45.49 -37.30
C ASN A 4 9.81 44.61 -36.29
N ILE A 5 9.15 43.53 -35.85
CA ILE A 5 9.80 42.48 -35.07
C ILE A 5 10.79 41.75 -36.00
N PRO A 6 12.09 41.65 -35.67
CA PRO A 6 13.06 40.98 -36.52
C PRO A 6 12.67 39.50 -36.70
N THR A 7 12.55 39.04 -37.94
CA THR A 7 12.20 37.64 -38.27
C THR A 7 13.13 36.62 -37.63
N SER A 8 14.38 37.01 -37.36
CA SER A 8 15.35 36.21 -36.60
C SER A 8 14.91 35.94 -35.15
N LEU A 9 14.33 36.92 -34.44
CA LEU A 9 13.83 36.73 -33.07
C LEU A 9 12.63 35.78 -33.03
N VAL A 10 11.76 35.86 -34.04
CA VAL A 10 10.58 34.98 -34.15
C VAL A 10 11.00 33.54 -34.38
N LEU A 11 12.05 33.30 -35.20
CA LEU A 11 12.57 31.96 -35.44
C LEU A 11 13.21 31.33 -34.19
N HIS A 12 13.95 32.10 -33.40
CA HIS A 12 14.52 31.60 -32.15
C HIS A 12 13.42 31.24 -31.14
N PHE A 13 12.37 32.05 -31.04
CA PHE A 13 11.23 31.76 -30.16
C PHE A 13 10.49 30.48 -30.59
N LEU A 14 10.31 30.25 -31.89
CA LEU A 14 9.65 29.04 -32.43
C LEU A 14 10.45 27.75 -32.23
N ILE A 15 11.79 27.83 -32.12
CA ILE A 15 12.65 26.66 -31.87
C ILE A 15 12.79 26.38 -30.37
N ILE A 16 12.79 27.40 -29.52
CA ILE A 16 13.00 27.24 -28.07
C ILE A 16 11.71 26.79 -27.35
N LEU A 17 10.53 27.19 -27.83
CA LEU A 17 9.23 26.82 -27.24
C LEU A 17 8.95 25.29 -27.19
N PRO A 18 9.22 24.49 -28.25
CA PRO A 18 9.05 23.04 -28.16
C PRO A 18 10.12 22.35 -27.30
N ILE A 19 11.32 22.93 -27.18
CA ILE A 19 12.40 22.38 -26.32
C ILE A 19 12.02 22.54 -24.84
N LEU A 20 11.42 23.67 -24.46
CA LEU A 20 10.86 23.88 -23.11
C LEU A 20 9.70 22.94 -22.78
N PHE A 21 8.88 22.57 -23.77
CA PHE A 21 7.78 21.61 -23.57
C PHE A 21 8.24 20.15 -23.47
N THR A 22 9.42 19.79 -23.97
CA THR A 22 9.98 18.42 -23.83
C THR A 22 10.62 18.13 -22.47
N PHE A 23 10.76 19.13 -21.60
CA PHE A 23 11.28 18.97 -20.23
C PHE A 23 10.17 18.96 -19.16
N THR A 24 8.96 18.48 -19.48
CA THR A 24 8.11 17.94 -18.42
C THR A 24 8.76 16.64 -17.96
N SER A 25 9.62 16.73 -16.95
CA SER A 25 10.05 15.58 -16.17
C SER A 25 8.79 14.85 -15.72
N GLN A 26 8.49 13.72 -16.35
CA GLN A 26 7.57 12.77 -15.76
C GLN A 26 8.23 12.34 -14.44
N ILE A 27 7.83 12.95 -13.33
CA ILE A 27 8.13 12.46 -12.00
C ILE A 27 7.33 11.16 -11.88
N SER A 28 7.86 10.09 -12.47
CA SER A 28 7.45 8.74 -12.11
C SER A 28 7.81 8.61 -10.65
N ALA A 29 6.83 8.68 -9.76
CA ALA A 29 7.03 8.33 -8.36
C ALA A 29 7.69 6.95 -8.34
N GLN A 30 8.96 6.89 -7.94
CA GLN A 30 9.72 5.66 -7.90
C GLN A 30 9.02 4.71 -6.93
N PHE A 31 8.71 3.48 -7.37
CA PHE A 31 8.13 2.48 -6.49
C PHE A 31 9.03 2.28 -5.27
N SER A 32 8.40 2.32 -4.10
CA SER A 32 9.05 2.03 -2.84
C SER A 32 8.12 1.21 -1.97
N PHE A 33 8.70 0.27 -1.23
CA PHE A 33 7.99 -0.37 -0.14
C PHE A 33 7.89 0.61 1.02
N LEU A 34 6.69 0.72 1.59
CA LEU A 34 6.46 1.41 2.85
C LEU A 34 7.09 0.63 4.01
N ASN A 35 7.07 -0.70 3.95
CA ASN A 35 7.79 -1.56 4.90
C ASN A 35 8.14 -2.91 4.26
N THR A 36 9.19 -3.53 4.76
CA THR A 36 9.61 -4.89 4.39
C THR A 36 10.06 -5.68 5.61
N GLN A 37 9.73 -6.96 5.67
CA GLN A 37 10.28 -7.92 6.63
C GLN A 37 10.89 -9.06 5.87
N CYS A 38 12.12 -9.39 6.22
CA CYS A 38 12.78 -10.61 5.78
C CYS A 38 12.76 -11.64 6.91
N SER A 39 12.74 -12.93 6.55
CA SER A 39 13.00 -14.00 7.51
C SER A 39 14.47 -14.00 7.97
N ASN A 40 14.79 -14.86 8.96
CA ASN A 40 16.17 -15.14 9.35
C ASN A 40 16.70 -16.45 8.72
N THR A 41 15.93 -17.09 7.84
CA THR A 41 16.27 -18.38 7.24
C THR A 41 16.63 -18.17 5.78
N ALA A 42 17.92 -18.29 5.50
CA ALA A 42 18.42 -18.17 4.14
C ALA A 42 18.35 -19.50 3.38
N TYR A 43 18.12 -19.43 2.07
CA TYR A 43 18.36 -20.54 1.15
C TYR A 43 19.72 -20.38 0.46
N THR A 44 20.30 -21.50 0.03
CA THR A 44 21.56 -21.46 -0.72
C THR A 44 21.32 -20.93 -2.13
N PRO A 45 22.13 -19.97 -2.63
CA PRO A 45 22.06 -19.52 -4.02
C PRO A 45 22.12 -20.71 -5.00
N ASN A 46 21.36 -20.63 -6.10
CA ASN A 46 21.24 -21.70 -7.11
C ASN A 46 20.68 -23.04 -6.60
N SER A 47 20.03 -23.05 -5.43
CA SER A 47 19.29 -24.23 -4.94
C SER A 47 17.98 -24.44 -5.70
N THR A 48 17.41 -25.63 -5.53
CA THR A 48 16.05 -25.95 -6.01
C THR A 48 15.01 -24.97 -5.45
N PHE A 49 15.12 -24.60 -4.17
CA PHE A 49 14.26 -23.56 -3.58
C PHE A 49 14.39 -22.22 -4.32
N GLY A 50 15.62 -21.74 -4.57
CA GLY A 50 15.84 -20.49 -5.29
C GLY A 50 15.25 -20.52 -6.72
N SER A 51 15.34 -21.66 -7.39
CA SER A 51 14.74 -21.86 -8.72
C SER A 51 13.20 -21.82 -8.66
N ASN A 52 12.60 -22.49 -7.67
CA ASN A 52 11.15 -22.48 -7.45
C ASN A 52 10.65 -21.08 -7.08
N LEU A 53 11.39 -20.33 -6.26
CA LEU A 53 11.07 -18.94 -5.91
C LEU A 53 11.07 -18.06 -7.16
N ASN A 54 12.10 -18.15 -8.00
CA ASN A 54 12.16 -17.42 -9.27
C ASN A 54 10.97 -17.77 -10.19
N GLN A 55 10.58 -19.03 -10.27
CA GLN A 55 9.42 -19.47 -11.05
C GLN A 55 8.10 -18.84 -10.54
N VAL A 56 7.88 -18.87 -9.23
CA VAL A 56 6.68 -18.31 -8.58
C VAL A 56 6.61 -16.80 -8.77
N LEU A 57 7.74 -16.09 -8.55
CA LEU A 57 7.84 -14.65 -8.74
C LEU A 57 7.65 -14.23 -10.21
N ASN A 58 8.18 -15.01 -11.16
CA ASN A 58 7.93 -14.79 -12.58
C ASN A 58 6.45 -14.96 -12.92
N SER A 59 5.79 -15.98 -12.36
CA SER A 59 4.34 -16.20 -12.56
C SER A 59 3.52 -15.01 -12.05
N LEU A 60 3.84 -14.49 -10.86
CA LEU A 60 3.21 -13.30 -10.30
C LEU A 60 3.32 -12.05 -11.18
N SER A 61 4.46 -11.84 -11.82
CA SER A 61 4.74 -10.61 -12.59
C SER A 61 4.31 -10.68 -14.06
N THR A 62 4.03 -11.87 -14.58
CA THR A 62 3.70 -12.09 -16.00
C THR A 62 2.27 -12.56 -16.24
N ASP A 63 1.56 -13.04 -15.22
CA ASP A 63 0.15 -13.43 -15.36
C ASP A 63 -0.73 -12.20 -15.64
N THR A 64 -1.34 -12.19 -16.82
CA THR A 64 -2.26 -11.14 -17.28
C THR A 64 -3.73 -11.58 -17.25
N GLN A 65 -4.00 -12.84 -16.88
CA GLN A 65 -5.34 -13.41 -16.79
C GLN A 65 -6.02 -13.00 -15.48
N ILE A 66 -5.24 -12.76 -14.42
CA ILE A 66 -5.74 -12.26 -13.14
C ILE A 66 -6.07 -10.77 -13.26
N THR A 67 -7.36 -10.45 -13.30
CA THR A 67 -7.88 -9.07 -13.44
C THR A 67 -8.47 -8.50 -12.14
N TYR A 68 -8.63 -9.33 -11.10
CA TYR A 68 -9.25 -8.94 -9.83
C TYR A 68 -8.26 -8.51 -8.74
N GLY A 69 -6.95 -8.73 -8.97
CA GLY A 69 -5.86 -8.16 -8.15
C GLY A 69 -5.36 -9.04 -7.00
N PHE A 70 -5.80 -10.30 -6.92
CA PHE A 70 -5.26 -11.28 -5.97
C PHE A 70 -4.59 -12.42 -6.73
N TYR A 71 -3.35 -12.71 -6.37
CA TYR A 71 -2.52 -13.71 -7.01
C TYR A 71 -2.03 -14.71 -5.97
N ASN A 72 -2.04 -16.00 -6.32
CA ASN A 72 -1.52 -17.08 -5.49
C ASN A 72 -0.81 -18.13 -6.36
N PHE A 73 0.50 -18.25 -6.21
CA PHE A 73 1.31 -19.18 -7.00
C PHE A 73 2.21 -20.01 -6.10
N SER A 74 2.42 -21.27 -6.50
CA SER A 74 3.32 -22.18 -5.79
C SER A 74 4.17 -22.99 -6.76
N ALA A 75 5.31 -23.45 -6.28
CA ALA A 75 6.19 -24.34 -7.00
C ALA A 75 6.93 -25.28 -6.05
N GLY A 76 7.24 -26.48 -6.56
CA GLY A 76 7.98 -27.50 -5.83
C GLY A 76 7.19 -28.21 -4.73
N GLN A 77 7.92 -29.04 -3.98
CA GLN A 77 7.43 -29.82 -2.85
C GLN A 77 8.45 -29.71 -1.70
N GLN A 78 8.04 -30.07 -0.48
CA GLN A 78 8.94 -30.07 0.67
C GLN A 78 10.20 -30.92 0.40
N PRO A 79 11.42 -30.46 0.72
CA PRO A 79 11.74 -29.25 1.51
C PRO A 79 11.94 -27.95 0.69
N ASN A 80 11.63 -27.95 -0.60
CA ASN A 80 11.86 -26.85 -1.54
C ASN A 80 10.56 -26.17 -2.02
N ARG A 81 9.45 -26.34 -1.31
CA ARG A 81 8.17 -25.71 -1.68
C ARG A 81 8.28 -24.20 -1.50
N VAL A 82 7.70 -23.45 -2.43
CA VAL A 82 7.46 -22.01 -2.31
C VAL A 82 5.99 -21.76 -2.52
N GLU A 83 5.39 -20.96 -1.66
CA GLU A 83 4.08 -20.35 -1.88
C GLU A 83 4.24 -18.83 -1.83
N ALA A 84 3.58 -18.11 -2.74
CA ALA A 84 3.55 -16.66 -2.74
C ALA A 84 2.15 -16.13 -3.02
N THR A 85 1.82 -15.02 -2.37
CA THR A 85 0.61 -14.23 -2.59
C THR A 85 0.96 -12.80 -2.91
N ALA A 86 0.20 -12.20 -3.82
CA ALA A 86 0.18 -10.76 -3.99
C ALA A 86 -1.27 -10.27 -3.94
N LEU A 87 -1.50 -9.14 -3.26
CA LEU A 87 -2.82 -8.55 -3.16
C LEU A 87 -2.72 -7.05 -3.43
N CYS A 88 -3.34 -6.62 -4.51
CA CYS A 88 -3.55 -5.21 -4.81
C CYS A 88 -4.69 -4.65 -3.97
N ARG A 89 -4.62 -3.35 -3.67
CA ARG A 89 -5.71 -2.64 -3.00
C ARG A 89 -6.96 -2.67 -3.86
N GLY A 90 -8.13 -2.96 -3.29
CA GLY A 90 -9.33 -3.28 -4.08
C GLY A 90 -9.83 -2.17 -5.02
N ASP A 91 -9.46 -0.91 -4.77
CA ASP A 91 -9.85 0.26 -5.56
C ASP A 91 -8.81 0.68 -6.61
N VAL A 92 -7.62 0.06 -6.66
CA VAL A 92 -6.59 0.48 -7.63
C VAL A 92 -6.91 -0.02 -9.04
N PRO A 93 -6.66 0.78 -10.10
CA PRO A 93 -6.83 0.36 -11.48
C PRO A 93 -5.97 -0.86 -11.82
N LEU A 94 -6.44 -1.69 -12.76
CA LEU A 94 -5.76 -2.95 -13.13
C LEU A 94 -4.29 -2.73 -13.55
N ALA A 95 -4.02 -1.74 -14.40
CA ALA A 95 -2.66 -1.42 -14.84
C ALA A 95 -1.76 -1.06 -13.64
N THR A 96 -2.25 -0.21 -12.73
CA THR A 96 -1.53 0.17 -11.50
C THR A 96 -1.29 -1.03 -10.59
N CYS A 97 -2.25 -1.96 -10.49
CA CYS A 97 -2.10 -3.20 -9.76
C CYS A 97 -0.99 -4.08 -10.37
N GLN A 98 -1.04 -4.34 -11.67
CA GLN A 98 -0.04 -5.15 -12.37
C GLN A 98 1.37 -4.54 -12.27
N ASP A 99 1.48 -3.22 -12.40
CA ASP A 99 2.74 -2.52 -12.22
C ASP A 99 3.26 -2.58 -10.79
N CYS A 100 2.37 -2.53 -9.79
CA CYS A 100 2.75 -2.71 -8.40
C CYS A 100 3.29 -4.11 -8.12
N VAL A 101 2.62 -5.15 -8.63
CA VAL A 101 3.06 -6.54 -8.45
C VAL A 101 4.40 -6.77 -9.12
N ARG A 102 4.56 -6.30 -10.37
CA ARG A 102 5.82 -6.40 -11.13
C ARG A 102 6.99 -5.74 -10.40
N GLN A 103 6.79 -4.53 -9.90
CA GLN A 103 7.81 -3.81 -9.15
C GLN A 103 8.09 -4.45 -7.78
N SER A 104 7.06 -5.00 -7.12
CA SER A 104 7.24 -5.74 -5.87
C SER A 104 8.07 -7.01 -6.06
N VAL A 105 7.80 -7.75 -7.14
CA VAL A 105 8.56 -8.96 -7.52
C VAL A 105 10.03 -8.64 -7.78
N ALA A 106 10.33 -7.52 -8.42
CA ALA A 106 11.71 -7.10 -8.64
C ALA A 106 12.39 -6.58 -7.35
N GLY A 107 11.66 -5.81 -6.53
CA GLY A 107 12.21 -5.12 -5.38
C GLY A 107 12.38 -5.99 -4.13
N LEU A 108 11.43 -6.87 -3.83
CA LEU A 108 11.43 -7.59 -2.55
C LEU A 108 12.62 -8.55 -2.41
N PRO A 109 12.99 -9.36 -3.43
CA PRO A 109 14.19 -10.20 -3.35
C PRO A 109 15.50 -9.41 -3.28
N ALA A 110 15.53 -8.20 -3.86
CA ALA A 110 16.69 -7.30 -3.76
C ALA A 110 16.89 -6.76 -2.34
N LEU A 111 15.79 -6.48 -1.63
CA LEU A 111 15.81 -6.04 -0.22
C LEU A 111 15.98 -7.21 0.76
N CYS A 112 15.50 -8.41 0.41
CA CYS A 112 15.59 -9.63 1.20
C CYS A 112 16.40 -10.71 0.47
N PRO A 113 17.71 -10.50 0.24
CA PRO A 113 18.52 -11.42 -0.55
C PRO A 113 18.61 -12.80 0.10
N ASN A 114 18.34 -13.83 -0.69
CA ASN A 114 18.43 -15.24 -0.33
C ASN A 114 17.54 -15.67 0.85
N GLN A 115 16.45 -14.98 1.14
CA GLN A 115 15.57 -15.29 2.27
C GLN A 115 14.43 -16.21 1.85
N LYS A 116 14.11 -17.21 2.67
CA LYS A 116 13.03 -18.16 2.40
C LYS A 116 11.63 -17.58 2.57
N GLU A 117 11.51 -16.55 3.39
CA GLU A 117 10.28 -15.80 3.56
C GLU A 117 10.56 -14.30 3.53
N ALA A 118 9.68 -13.56 2.86
CA ALA A 118 9.68 -12.11 2.89
C ALA A 118 8.28 -11.54 2.71
N PHE A 119 8.01 -10.42 3.39
CA PHE A 119 6.79 -9.64 3.27
C PHE A 119 7.14 -8.21 2.87
N GLY A 120 6.54 -7.73 1.78
CA GLY A 120 6.66 -6.35 1.31
C GLY A 120 5.30 -5.68 1.25
N TYR A 121 5.21 -4.47 1.80
CA TYR A 121 4.02 -3.63 1.74
C TYR A 121 4.31 -2.32 1.03
N SER A 122 3.52 -2.01 0.00
CA SER A 122 3.55 -0.73 -0.72
C SER A 122 2.16 -0.07 -0.70
N GLU A 123 2.03 1.14 -1.24
CA GLU A 123 0.73 1.85 -1.27
C GLU A 123 -0.36 1.08 -2.01
N ASN A 124 0.00 0.40 -3.11
CA ASN A 124 -0.97 -0.20 -4.04
C ASN A 124 -1.09 -1.72 -3.93
N CYS A 125 -0.11 -2.41 -3.35
CA CYS A 125 -0.14 -3.86 -3.19
C CYS A 125 0.79 -4.37 -2.09
N VAL A 126 0.50 -5.58 -1.60
CA VAL A 126 1.38 -6.40 -0.77
C VAL A 126 1.91 -7.60 -1.55
N LEU A 127 3.10 -8.06 -1.21
CA LEU A 127 3.70 -9.31 -1.68
C LEU A 127 4.21 -10.10 -0.47
N PHE A 128 3.82 -11.36 -0.36
CA PHE A 128 4.30 -12.29 0.66
C PHE A 128 4.68 -13.62 0.03
N TYR A 129 5.89 -14.12 0.31
CA TYR A 129 6.29 -15.48 -0.05
C TYR A 129 6.91 -16.19 1.15
N SER A 130 6.77 -17.52 1.20
CA SER A 130 7.31 -18.36 2.28
C SER A 130 7.55 -19.79 1.79
N ASP A 131 8.37 -20.54 2.53
CA ASP A 131 8.53 -21.99 2.40
C ASP A 131 7.48 -22.78 3.21
N ALA A 132 6.73 -22.09 4.07
CA ALA A 132 5.56 -22.59 4.79
C ALA A 132 4.29 -22.53 3.91
N SER A 133 3.18 -23.10 4.39
CA SER A 133 1.89 -23.02 3.69
C SER A 133 1.12 -21.79 4.14
N ILE A 134 0.73 -20.96 3.19
CA ILE A 134 0.16 -19.63 3.42
C ILE A 134 -1.24 -19.47 2.81
N PHE A 135 -1.61 -20.32 1.84
CA PHE A 135 -2.94 -20.26 1.22
C PHE A 135 -4.05 -20.70 2.16
N GLY A 136 -5.13 -19.92 2.21
CA GLY A 136 -6.28 -20.16 3.08
C GLY A 136 -5.92 -20.11 4.57
N ARG A 137 -4.86 -19.38 4.95
CA ARG A 137 -4.41 -19.25 6.34
C ARG A 137 -4.53 -17.82 6.84
N VAL A 138 -4.91 -17.67 8.10
CA VAL A 138 -4.93 -16.37 8.79
C VAL A 138 -3.53 -16.04 9.29
N LEU A 139 -2.83 -15.18 8.54
CA LEU A 139 -1.49 -14.69 8.84
C LEU A 139 -1.55 -13.21 9.22
N ILE A 140 -1.45 -12.96 10.53
CA ILE A 140 -1.43 -11.61 11.12
C ILE A 140 -0.02 -11.11 11.41
N ARG A 141 1.02 -11.86 11.02
CA ARG A 141 2.43 -11.49 11.18
C ARG A 141 3.24 -11.85 9.94
N PRO A 142 4.29 -11.08 9.61
CA PRO A 142 4.64 -9.80 10.23
C PRO A 142 3.55 -8.72 10.01
N SER A 143 3.43 -7.77 10.92
CA SER A 143 2.42 -6.70 10.80
C SER A 143 3.00 -5.35 11.16
N TRP A 144 2.62 -4.32 10.41
CA TRP A 144 3.02 -2.94 10.68
C TRP A 144 1.82 -2.06 10.87
N THR A 145 1.97 -1.10 11.78
CA THR A 145 1.01 0.00 11.94
C THR A 145 1.73 1.30 11.61
N LEU A 146 1.25 1.97 10.56
CA LEU A 146 1.68 3.31 10.18
C LEU A 146 0.61 4.28 10.65
N ARG A 147 1.00 5.31 11.39
CA ARG A 147 0.09 6.30 11.96
C ARG A 147 0.57 7.70 11.68
N ASN A 148 -0.37 8.62 11.50
CA ASN A 148 -0.10 10.04 11.55
C ASN A 148 0.31 10.42 12.99
N GLY A 149 1.38 11.20 13.13
CA GLY A 149 1.85 11.68 14.44
C GLY A 149 0.98 12.78 15.04
N MET A 150 0.09 13.38 14.25
CA MET A 150 -0.84 14.41 14.72
C MET A 150 -1.97 13.79 15.53
N ASN A 151 -2.17 14.34 16.74
CA ASN A 151 -3.27 13.95 17.61
C ASN A 151 -4.55 14.71 17.22
N VAL A 152 -5.67 13.99 17.11
CA VAL A 152 -6.97 14.64 16.95
C VAL A 152 -7.39 15.31 18.27
N SER A 153 -7.77 16.59 18.18
CA SER A 153 -8.11 17.42 19.33
C SER A 153 -9.48 17.08 19.92
N ASP A 154 -10.48 16.79 19.08
CA ASP A 154 -11.82 16.38 19.50
C ASP A 154 -11.96 14.85 19.46
N ARG A 155 -11.78 14.24 20.64
CA ARG A 155 -11.80 12.77 20.81
C ARG A 155 -13.20 12.24 21.12
N SER A 156 -14.13 13.11 21.51
CA SER A 156 -15.43 12.68 22.01
C SER A 156 -16.23 12.04 20.88
N GLY A 157 -16.50 10.73 20.98
CA GLY A 157 -17.26 9.98 19.99
C GLY A 157 -16.46 9.49 18.78
N LEU A 158 -15.26 10.02 18.50
CA LEU A 158 -14.45 9.60 17.35
C LEU A 158 -14.11 8.10 17.40
N ASN A 159 -13.69 7.58 18.55
CA ASN A 159 -13.37 6.15 18.70
C ASN A 159 -14.58 5.27 18.33
N ARG A 160 -15.77 5.64 18.83
CA ARG A 160 -17.01 4.89 18.54
C ARG A 160 -17.31 4.91 17.04
N THR A 161 -17.19 6.08 16.40
CA THR A 161 -17.42 6.22 14.97
C THR A 161 -16.39 5.43 14.15
N LEU A 162 -15.11 5.52 14.50
CA LEU A 162 -14.02 4.82 13.82
C LEU A 162 -14.19 3.29 13.91
N TYR A 163 -14.36 2.74 15.11
CA TYR A 163 -14.54 1.29 15.26
C TYR A 163 -15.87 0.82 14.70
N GLY A 164 -16.92 1.65 14.75
CA GLY A 164 -18.18 1.36 14.07
C GLY A 164 -18.02 1.27 12.55
N LEU A 165 -17.31 2.21 11.94
CA LEU A 165 -16.97 2.21 10.53
C LEU A 165 -16.13 0.97 10.17
N LEU A 166 -15.02 0.72 10.87
CA LEU A 166 -14.14 -0.42 10.59
C LEU A 166 -14.85 -1.77 10.79
N ALA A 167 -15.71 -1.91 11.80
CA ALA A 167 -16.49 -3.12 12.00
C ALA A 167 -17.53 -3.35 10.90
N ARG A 168 -18.18 -2.30 10.41
CA ARG A 168 -19.08 -2.38 9.25
C ARG A 168 -18.31 -2.82 8.00
N LEU A 169 -17.19 -2.14 7.69
CA LEU A 169 -16.34 -2.45 6.53
C LEU A 169 -15.74 -3.87 6.62
N GLN A 170 -15.38 -4.34 7.81
CA GLN A 170 -14.94 -5.72 8.02
C GLN A 170 -16.03 -6.71 7.60
N ASN A 171 -17.29 -6.49 8.01
CA ASN A 171 -18.39 -7.38 7.66
C ASN A 171 -18.69 -7.38 6.15
N GLU A 172 -18.63 -6.21 5.52
CA GLU A 172 -18.79 -6.04 4.08
C GLU A 172 -17.66 -6.77 3.32
N ALA A 173 -16.39 -6.50 3.66
CA ALA A 173 -15.23 -7.12 3.03
C ALA A 173 -15.24 -8.65 3.20
N ALA A 174 -15.54 -9.14 4.40
CA ALA A 174 -15.59 -10.58 4.69
C ALA A 174 -16.66 -11.32 3.87
N SER A 175 -17.72 -10.62 3.48
CA SER A 175 -18.84 -11.16 2.70
C SER A 175 -18.57 -11.17 1.19
N GLY A 176 -17.40 -10.69 0.74
CA GLY A 176 -16.94 -10.83 -0.64
C GLY A 176 -16.69 -12.28 -1.06
N ASP A 177 -16.40 -12.50 -2.34
CA ASP A 177 -16.23 -13.82 -2.94
C ASP A 177 -14.74 -14.26 -3.03
N SER A 178 -14.47 -15.27 -3.85
CA SER A 178 -13.11 -15.80 -4.09
C SER A 178 -12.24 -14.90 -4.96
N GLN A 179 -12.78 -13.82 -5.55
CA GLN A 179 -12.04 -12.85 -6.33
C GLN A 179 -11.71 -11.62 -5.51
N ARG A 180 -12.63 -11.18 -4.63
CA ARG A 180 -12.48 -9.91 -3.93
C ARG A 180 -13.15 -9.88 -2.56
N LYS A 181 -12.35 -9.57 -1.54
CA LYS A 181 -12.79 -9.27 -0.17
C LYS A 181 -12.31 -7.90 0.27
N PHE A 182 -13.02 -6.87 -0.18
CA PHE A 182 -12.67 -5.47 0.00
C PHE A 182 -13.92 -4.66 0.32
N ALA A 183 -13.80 -3.70 1.24
CA ALA A 183 -14.82 -2.68 1.46
C ALA A 183 -14.15 -1.35 1.78
N ALA A 184 -14.70 -0.28 1.24
CA ALA A 184 -14.34 1.09 1.56
C ALA A 184 -15.60 1.92 1.79
N GLY A 185 -15.51 2.93 2.63
CA GLY A 185 -16.63 3.80 2.92
C GLY A 185 -16.22 4.95 3.82
N ASN A 186 -17.19 5.80 4.15
CA ASN A 186 -16.95 7.00 4.93
C ASN A 186 -18.11 7.30 5.86
N VAL A 187 -17.86 8.17 6.84
CA VAL A 187 -18.87 8.71 7.75
C VAL A 187 -18.60 10.19 7.95
N ASP A 188 -19.62 11.02 7.78
CA ASP A 188 -19.57 12.44 8.15
C ASP A 188 -19.58 12.57 9.67
N ILE A 189 -18.59 13.31 10.21
CA ILE A 189 -18.42 13.56 11.64
C ILE A 189 -18.64 15.05 11.98
N GLY A 190 -19.36 15.76 11.10
CA GLY A 190 -19.73 17.16 11.25
C GLY A 190 -18.53 18.09 11.12
N ASN A 191 -18.31 18.94 12.13
CA ASN A 191 -17.26 19.95 12.10
C ASN A 191 -15.84 19.37 12.02
N ASN A 192 -15.66 18.08 12.32
CA ASN A 192 -14.38 17.38 12.22
C ASN A 192 -14.13 16.78 10.83
N GLY A 193 -15.02 17.04 9.87
CA GLY A 193 -14.89 16.62 8.47
C GLY A 193 -15.50 15.24 8.21
N THR A 194 -14.85 14.46 7.36
CA THR A 194 -15.33 13.13 6.96
C THR A 194 -14.26 12.09 7.28
N LEU A 195 -14.66 11.02 7.95
CA LEU A 195 -13.80 9.88 8.25
C LEU A 195 -13.92 8.87 7.13
N TYR A 196 -12.82 8.56 6.46
CA TYR A 196 -12.73 7.57 5.39
C TYR A 196 -12.06 6.31 5.93
N GLY A 197 -12.54 5.14 5.52
CA GLY A 197 -11.96 3.86 5.92
C GLY A 197 -12.01 2.82 4.80
N LEU A 198 -11.09 1.85 4.87
CA LEU A 198 -11.16 0.61 4.11
C LEU A 198 -10.71 -0.57 4.96
N VAL A 199 -11.23 -1.75 4.61
CA VAL A 199 -10.79 -3.05 5.12
C VAL A 199 -10.67 -4.00 3.94
N GLN A 200 -9.62 -4.82 3.95
CA GLN A 200 -9.39 -5.80 2.90
C GLN A 200 -8.77 -7.08 3.46
N CYS A 201 -9.18 -8.21 2.90
CA CYS A 201 -8.67 -9.54 3.21
C CYS A 201 -8.21 -10.25 1.94
N ASN A 202 -7.37 -11.28 2.08
CA ASN A 202 -7.10 -12.17 0.97
C ASN A 202 -8.39 -12.93 0.60
N PRO A 203 -8.74 -12.99 -0.71
CA PRO A 203 -9.93 -13.70 -1.18
C PRO A 203 -9.98 -15.21 -0.93
N ASP A 204 -8.84 -15.86 -0.68
CA ASP A 204 -8.75 -17.29 -0.35
C ASP A 204 -9.18 -17.62 1.09
N LEU A 205 -9.46 -16.61 1.92
CA LEU A 205 -10.00 -16.80 3.26
C LEU A 205 -11.52 -17.02 3.23
N THR A 206 -12.04 -17.73 4.22
CA THR A 206 -13.49 -17.73 4.50
C THR A 206 -13.94 -16.40 5.11
N ARG A 207 -15.27 -16.19 5.18
CA ARG A 207 -15.86 -15.04 5.88
C ARG A 207 -15.39 -14.94 7.33
N LEU A 208 -15.32 -16.07 8.03
CA LEU A 208 -14.88 -16.12 9.42
C LEU A 208 -13.39 -15.80 9.54
N GLU A 209 -12.55 -16.38 8.69
CA GLU A 209 -11.10 -16.15 8.71
C GLU A 209 -10.72 -14.70 8.37
N CYS A 210 -11.42 -14.06 7.43
CA CYS A 210 -11.26 -12.63 7.17
C CYS A 210 -11.58 -11.80 8.43
N ALA A 211 -12.71 -12.07 9.08
CA ALA A 211 -13.08 -11.38 10.32
C ALA A 211 -12.03 -11.60 11.43
N GLN A 212 -11.53 -12.82 11.59
CA GLN A 212 -10.48 -13.16 12.54
C GLN A 212 -9.16 -12.42 12.25
N CYS A 213 -8.78 -12.32 10.97
CA CYS A 213 -7.58 -11.58 10.58
C CYS A 213 -7.69 -10.10 10.97
N VAL A 214 -8.80 -9.46 10.60
CA VAL A 214 -9.02 -8.03 10.85
C VAL A 214 -9.06 -7.75 12.36
N GLN A 215 -9.74 -8.59 13.14
CA GLN A 215 -9.73 -8.50 14.61
C GLN A 215 -8.32 -8.69 15.19
N GLY A 216 -7.54 -9.62 14.65
CA GLY A 216 -6.16 -9.86 15.08
C GLY A 216 -5.26 -8.65 14.88
N ILE A 217 -5.35 -7.98 13.72
CA ILE A 217 -4.58 -6.76 13.47
C ILE A 217 -5.15 -5.53 14.20
N MET A 218 -6.44 -5.54 14.54
CA MET A 218 -7.09 -4.46 15.31
C MET A 218 -6.48 -4.29 16.71
N ILE A 219 -5.98 -5.37 17.32
CA ILE A 219 -5.27 -5.31 18.62
C ILE A 219 -4.01 -4.45 18.49
N ASN A 220 -3.23 -4.64 17.42
CA ASN A 220 -2.05 -3.83 17.14
C ASN A 220 -2.45 -2.39 16.80
N PHE A 221 -3.50 -2.23 15.99
CA PHE A 221 -4.04 -0.92 15.66
C PHE A 221 -4.39 -0.13 16.93
N GLN A 222 -5.22 -0.67 17.82
CA GLN A 222 -5.59 -0.03 19.08
C GLN A 222 -4.36 0.41 19.88
N ARG A 223 -3.40 -0.51 20.07
CA ARG A 223 -2.18 -0.26 20.85
C ARG A 223 -1.38 0.95 20.36
N TYR A 224 -1.33 1.20 19.05
CA TYR A 224 -0.52 2.25 18.46
C TYR A 224 -1.33 3.46 17.97
N VAL A 225 -2.64 3.34 17.77
CA VAL A 225 -3.44 4.39 17.13
C VAL A 225 -4.32 5.11 18.13
N ASP A 226 -4.80 4.41 19.16
CA ASP A 226 -5.81 4.88 20.08
C ASP A 226 -5.40 4.55 21.52
N THR A 227 -4.73 5.51 22.16
CA THR A 227 -4.30 5.44 23.56
C THR A 227 -5.10 6.45 24.39
N PRO A 228 -5.12 6.35 25.73
CA PRO A 228 -5.88 7.27 26.57
C PRO A 228 -5.62 8.77 26.33
N THR A 229 -4.44 9.11 25.80
CA THR A 229 -4.01 10.50 25.58
C THR A 229 -3.76 10.83 24.11
N PHE A 230 -4.03 9.92 23.18
CA PHE A 230 -3.70 10.09 21.77
C PHE A 230 -4.62 9.29 20.86
N ILE A 231 -5.19 9.93 19.85
CA ILE A 231 -5.74 9.25 18.67
C ILE A 231 -5.13 9.85 17.40
N ALA A 232 -4.62 8.98 16.52
CA ALA A 232 -3.99 9.45 15.29
C ALA A 232 -5.01 10.13 14.35
N GLY A 233 -4.58 11.14 13.62
CA GLY A 233 -5.36 11.73 12.52
C GLY A 233 -5.47 10.85 11.27
N GLY A 234 -5.10 9.57 11.37
CA GLY A 234 -5.04 8.63 10.26
C GLY A 234 -4.08 7.51 10.60
N ALA A 235 -4.44 6.27 10.27
CA ALA A 235 -3.55 5.14 10.45
C ALA A 235 -3.96 3.96 9.58
N ARG A 236 -3.01 3.06 9.38
CA ARG A 236 -3.22 1.78 8.73
C ARG A 236 -2.47 0.68 9.45
N THR A 237 -3.06 -0.50 9.48
CA THR A 237 -2.39 -1.72 9.90
C THR A 237 -2.47 -2.75 8.79
N VAL A 238 -1.34 -3.37 8.47
CA VAL A 238 -1.20 -4.32 7.38
C VAL A 238 -0.55 -5.60 7.88
N ALA A 239 -1.05 -6.74 7.40
CA ALA A 239 -0.49 -8.07 7.59
C ALA A 239 -0.67 -8.89 6.29
N PRO A 240 -0.04 -10.06 6.14
CA PRO A 240 -0.11 -10.84 4.90
C PRO A 240 -1.53 -11.23 4.47
N SER A 241 -2.45 -11.44 5.42
CA SER A 241 -3.81 -11.93 5.13
C SER A 241 -4.88 -10.84 5.13
N CYS A 242 -4.61 -9.65 5.69
CA CYS A 242 -5.56 -8.55 5.75
C CYS A 242 -4.91 -7.21 6.07
N ASN A 243 -5.62 -6.14 5.77
CA ASN A 243 -5.26 -4.78 6.17
C ASN A 243 -6.49 -3.93 6.46
N LEU A 244 -6.26 -2.85 7.19
CA LEU A 244 -7.24 -1.80 7.43
C LEU A 244 -6.54 -0.45 7.38
N ARG A 245 -7.28 0.59 6.99
CA ARG A 245 -6.81 1.98 6.96
C ARG A 245 -7.96 2.93 7.22
N TYR A 246 -7.68 4.02 7.90
CA TYR A 246 -8.55 5.18 7.95
C TYR A 246 -7.74 6.47 7.80
N GLU A 247 -8.39 7.50 7.28
CA GLU A 247 -7.86 8.84 7.11
C GLU A 247 -9.00 9.86 7.21
N PHE A 248 -8.68 11.14 7.41
CA PHE A 248 -9.65 12.25 7.34
C PHE A 248 -9.73 12.89 5.94
N PHE A 249 -9.10 12.27 4.94
CA PHE A 249 -9.14 12.65 3.53
C PHE A 249 -9.48 11.43 2.68
N ALA A 250 -10.03 11.64 1.48
CA ALA A 250 -10.31 10.55 0.55
C ALA A 250 -9.00 9.98 0.00
N PHE A 251 -8.80 8.67 0.08
CA PHE A 251 -7.59 7.98 -0.38
C PHE A 251 -7.87 6.76 -1.27
N TYR A 252 -9.14 6.56 -1.65
CA TYR A 252 -9.58 5.47 -2.51
C TYR A 252 -10.50 5.99 -3.63
N GLY A 253 -10.75 5.15 -4.64
CA GLY A 253 -11.71 5.46 -5.71
C GLY A 253 -11.19 6.51 -6.70
N GLY A 254 -9.88 6.52 -6.96
CA GLY A 254 -9.26 7.49 -7.88
C GLY A 254 -9.06 8.88 -7.29
N ALA A 255 -9.24 9.06 -5.98
CA ALA A 255 -8.77 10.26 -5.30
C ALA A 255 -7.27 10.44 -5.57
N SER A 256 -6.91 11.53 -6.25
CA SER A 256 -5.50 11.91 -6.39
C SER A 256 -4.91 12.03 -4.98
N PRO A 257 -3.69 11.51 -4.71
CA PRO A 257 -3.00 11.82 -3.47
C PRO A 257 -2.78 13.33 -3.45
N SER A 258 -3.72 14.05 -2.82
CA SER A 258 -3.59 15.47 -2.54
C SER A 258 -2.25 15.65 -1.85
N THR A 259 -1.45 16.58 -2.35
CA THR A 259 -0.12 16.95 -1.89
C THR A 259 -0.07 17.10 -0.38
N GLN A 260 0.15 16.03 0.41
CA GLN A 260 0.46 16.14 1.84
C GLN A 260 0.91 14.82 2.48
N ALA A 261 2.03 14.96 3.19
CA ALA A 261 2.73 14.01 4.05
C ALA A 261 3.38 12.80 3.37
N SER A 262 4.52 13.03 2.72
CA SER A 262 5.54 11.98 2.57
C SER A 262 5.97 11.50 3.97
N LEU A 263 5.73 10.23 4.27
CA LEU A 263 6.30 9.57 5.43
C LEU A 263 7.80 9.37 5.16
N VAL A 264 8.67 10.15 5.82
CA VAL A 264 10.12 9.92 5.80
C VAL A 264 10.48 9.02 6.98
N PHE A 265 11.10 7.87 6.69
CA PHE A 265 11.63 6.95 7.69
C PHE A 265 13.02 7.42 8.13
N ASP A 266 13.19 7.72 9.42
CA ASP A 266 14.53 7.85 10.05
C ASP A 266 14.80 6.58 10.86
N ASN A 267 15.86 5.85 10.48
CA ASN A 267 16.29 4.62 11.14
C ASN A 267 17.02 4.86 12.47
N THR A 268 17.16 6.11 12.92
CA THR A 268 17.99 6.45 14.08
C THR A 268 17.27 7.12 15.25
N SER A 269 15.97 7.40 15.16
CA SER A 269 15.19 7.85 16.33
C SER A 269 13.74 7.35 16.29
N LYS A 270 13.26 6.85 17.44
CA LYS A 270 11.87 6.37 17.63
C LYS A 270 10.83 7.52 17.66
N ILE A 271 11.05 8.61 16.92
CA ILE A 271 10.17 9.78 16.87
C ILE A 271 10.05 10.24 15.40
N LEU A 272 8.80 10.38 14.92
CA LEU A 272 8.49 10.96 13.61
C LEU A 272 8.71 12.47 13.65
N HIS A 273 9.46 13.01 12.69
CA HIS A 273 9.48 14.44 12.38
C HIS A 273 8.65 14.71 11.11
N VAL A 274 7.72 15.66 11.19
CA VAL A 274 6.93 16.14 10.04
C VAL A 274 7.57 17.44 9.55
N SER A 275 8.00 17.48 8.29
CA SER A 275 8.47 18.72 7.65
C SER A 275 7.45 19.16 6.61
N PHE A 276 6.92 20.37 6.76
CA PHE A 276 6.08 21.02 5.77
C PHE A 276 6.96 21.92 4.89
N HIS A 277 6.96 21.70 3.57
CA HIS A 277 7.40 22.73 2.61
C HIS A 277 6.16 23.49 2.17
N PHE A 278 6.09 24.77 2.52
CA PHE A 278 5.12 25.71 1.96
C PHE A 278 5.76 26.33 0.72
N GLU A 279 5.33 25.94 -0.47
CA GLU A 279 5.46 26.82 -1.64
C GLU A 279 4.29 27.80 -1.57
N ILE A 280 4.61 29.07 -1.30
CA ILE A 280 3.68 30.16 -1.46
C ILE A 280 3.49 30.32 -2.98
N SER A 281 2.35 29.86 -3.52
CA SER A 281 1.91 30.31 -4.84
C SER A 281 1.51 31.78 -4.69
N ASN A 282 2.41 32.68 -5.08
CA ASN A 282 2.03 34.05 -5.40
C ASN A 282 1.37 34.02 -6.78
N ASP A 283 0.06 33.78 -6.80
CA ASP A 283 -0.78 34.24 -7.90
C ASP A 283 -1.44 35.55 -7.45
N LEU A 284 -1.26 36.58 -8.29
CA LEU A 284 -1.70 37.97 -8.15
C LEU A 284 -3.18 38.14 -7.78
#